data_AF-A0A5N6Q1P4-F1
#
_entry.id   AF-A0A5N6Q1P4-F1
#
_cell.length_a   1.000
_cell.length_b   1.000
_cell.length_c   1.000
_cell.angle_alpha   90.00
_cell.angle_beta   90.00
_cell.angle_gamma   90.00
#
_symmetry.space_group_name_H-M   'P 1'
#
loop_
_entity.id
_entity.type
_entity.pdbx_description
1 polymer ?
#
loop_
_entity_poly.entity_id
_entity_poly.type
_entity_poly.pdbx_seq_one_letter_code
_entity_poly.pdbx_strand_id
1 'polypeptide(L)'
;MQELSNQLQELLDKGFIRPSFSPWGAPVLFVKKKDGTFIMCIDYRELNKLTVKNRYPLPRIDDLFDQLQGSSFYSKIDLRSGYHQLRVKDEDVPITAFRTRFYGPYE
;
A
#
# COMPACT_ATOMS: atom_id res chain seq x y z
N MET A 1 -15.14 -5.87 13.16
CA MET A 1 -15.30 -7.14 12.41
C MET A 1 -15.95 -6.90 11.06
N GLN A 2 -17.10 -6.21 11.00
CA GLN A 2 -17.72 -5.81 9.73
C GLN A 2 -16.78 -4.98 8.84
N GLU A 3 -16.05 -4.02 9.42
CA GLU A 3 -15.09 -3.18 8.67
C GLU A 3 -13.99 -3.99 7.97
N LEU A 4 -13.47 -5.03 8.63
CA LEU A 4 -12.44 -5.92 8.08
C LEU A 4 -13.00 -6.65 6.86
N SER A 5 -14.17 -7.26 7.01
CA SER A 5 -14.81 -7.99 5.93
C SER A 5 -15.11 -7.09 4.74
N ASN A 6 -15.60 -5.87 4.98
CA ASN A 6 -15.94 -4.93 3.93
C ASN A 6 -14.70 -4.47 3.15
N GLN A 7 -13.62 -4.09 3.84
CA GLN A 7 -12.38 -3.66 3.17
C GLN A 7 -11.70 -4.81 2.44
N LEU A 8 -11.71 -6.00 3.03
CA LEU A 8 -11.14 -7.18 2.39
C LEU A 8 -11.92 -7.56 1.12
N GLN A 9 -13.24 -7.52 1.18
CA GLN A 9 -14.09 -7.73 0.01
C GLN A 9 -13.86 -6.68 -1.07
N GLU A 10 -13.75 -5.39 -0.70
CA GLU A 10 -13.46 -4.32 -1.66
C GLU A 10 -12.11 -4.53 -2.38
N LEU A 11 -11.10 -5.02 -1.66
CA LEU A 11 -9.80 -5.35 -2.25
C LEU A 11 -9.86 -6.58 -3.15
N LEU A 12 -10.65 -7.59 -2.79
CA LEU A 12 -10.89 -8.78 -3.61
C LEU A 12 -11.66 -8.43 -4.90
N ASP A 13 -12.73 -7.65 -4.79
CA ASP A 13 -13.57 -7.26 -5.91
C ASP A 13 -12.81 -6.40 -6.93
N LYS A 14 -11.86 -5.59 -6.45
CA LYS A 14 -10.93 -4.82 -7.29
C LYS A 14 -9.81 -5.67 -7.89
N GLY A 15 -9.66 -6.92 -7.46
CA GLY A 15 -8.58 -7.81 -7.87
C GLY A 15 -7.19 -7.37 -7.38
N PHE A 16 -7.12 -6.58 -6.31
CA PHE A 16 -5.85 -6.16 -5.73
C PHE A 16 -5.21 -7.22 -4.86
N ILE A 17 -6.01 -8.14 -4.31
CA ILE A 17 -5.55 -9.26 -3.49
C ILE A 17 -6.21 -10.55 -3.95
N ARG A 18 -5.62 -11.68 -3.61
CA ARG A 18 -6.17 -13.03 -3.81
C ARG A 18 -5.87 -13.94 -2.61
N PRO A 19 -6.60 -15.05 -2.43
CA PRO A 19 -6.22 -16.05 -1.44
C PRO A 19 -4.81 -16.60 -1.71
N SER A 20 -4.01 -16.73 -0.65
CA SER A 20 -2.61 -17.16 -0.74
C SER A 20 -2.40 -18.49 -0.02
N PHE A 21 -1.42 -19.27 -0.49
CA PHE A 21 -0.87 -20.43 0.24
C PHE A 21 0.61 -20.22 0.58
N SER A 22 1.06 -18.96 0.56
CA SER A 22 2.45 -18.58 0.82
C SER A 22 2.88 -18.94 2.25
N PRO A 23 4.15 -19.34 2.45
CA PRO A 23 4.73 -19.48 3.79
C PRO A 23 4.86 -18.12 4.51
N TRP A 24 4.83 -17.01 3.78
CA TRP A 24 4.86 -15.66 4.34
C TRP A 24 3.50 -15.28 4.96
N GLY A 25 3.50 -14.26 5.80
CA GLY A 25 2.27 -13.82 6.47
C GLY A 25 2.49 -12.66 7.42
N ALA A 26 2.44 -11.45 6.91
CA ALA A 26 2.42 -10.24 7.72
C ALA A 26 1.09 -10.11 8.50
N PRO A 27 1.10 -9.65 9.75
CA PRO A 27 -0.13 -9.42 10.49
C PRO A 27 -0.85 -8.17 10.00
N VAL A 28 -2.19 -8.19 10.06
CA VAL A 28 -3.04 -7.05 9.77
C VAL A 28 -3.36 -6.28 11.06
N LEU A 29 -3.20 -4.96 10.99
CA LEU A 29 -3.51 -4.00 12.05
C LEU A 29 -4.65 -3.07 11.59
N PHE A 30 -5.40 -2.54 12.55
CA PHE A 30 -6.41 -1.51 12.28
C PHE A 30 -6.00 -0.18 12.90
N VAL A 31 -5.97 0.86 12.06
CA VAL A 31 -5.66 2.22 12.49
C VAL A 31 -6.92 3.06 12.37
N LYS A 32 -7.26 3.80 13.43
CA LYS A 32 -8.39 4.72 13.43
C LYS A 32 -8.00 6.03 12.75
N LYS A 33 -8.74 6.43 11.71
CA LYS A 33 -8.63 7.76 11.10
C LYS A 33 -9.22 8.84 12.01
N LYS A 34 -8.90 10.10 11.68
CA LYS A 34 -9.50 11.28 12.33
C LYS A 34 -11.02 11.35 12.19
N ASP A 35 -11.56 10.84 11.07
CA ASP A 35 -13.00 10.77 10.80
C ASP A 35 -13.72 9.64 11.56
N GLY A 36 -12.99 8.84 12.35
CA GLY A 36 -13.53 7.74 13.13
C GLY A 36 -13.58 6.39 12.41
N THR A 37 -13.34 6.35 11.09
CA THR A 37 -13.25 5.11 10.32
C THR A 37 -11.97 4.34 10.64
N PHE A 38 -11.98 3.02 10.43
CA PHE A 38 -10.78 2.20 10.57
C PHE A 38 -10.17 1.93 9.19
N ILE A 39 -8.85 1.87 9.09
CA ILE A 39 -8.14 1.40 7.90
C ILE A 39 -7.41 0.11 8.25
N MET A 40 -7.50 -0.86 7.35
CA MET A 40 -6.67 -2.04 7.34
C MET A 40 -5.24 -1.68 6.92
N CYS A 41 -4.27 -1.88 7.81
CA CYS A 41 -2.85 -1.69 7.56
C CYS A 41 -2.12 -3.02 7.72
N ILE A 42 -1.36 -3.43 6.71
CA ILE A 42 -0.53 -4.63 6.79
C ILE A 42 0.84 -4.25 7.38
N ASP A 43 1.27 -4.95 8.41
CA ASP A 43 2.53 -4.66 9.08
C ASP A 43 3.72 -5.35 8.39
N TYR A 44 4.27 -4.68 7.39
CA TYR A 44 5.47 -5.12 6.67
C TYR A 44 6.78 -4.72 7.35
N ARG A 45 6.81 -4.34 8.65
CA ARG A 45 8.05 -3.88 9.30
C ARG A 45 9.19 -4.89 9.25
N GLU A 46 8.92 -6.17 9.52
CA GLU A 46 9.94 -7.22 9.43
C GLU A 46 10.32 -7.51 7.99
N LEU A 47 9.35 -7.49 7.07
CA LEU A 47 9.62 -7.64 5.65
C LEU A 47 10.55 -6.53 5.13
N ASN A 48 10.28 -5.28 5.50
CA ASN A 48 11.07 -4.10 5.11
C ASN A 48 12.51 -4.11 5.65
N LYS A 49 12.83 -4.93 6.65
CA LYS A 49 14.21 -5.12 7.11
C LYS A 49 14.99 -6.11 6.24
N LEU A 50 14.29 -7.07 5.64
CA LEU A 50 14.87 -8.09 4.77
C LEU A 50 15.04 -7.58 3.33
N THR A 51 14.23 -6.60 2.91
CA THR A 51 14.28 -6.06 1.55
C THR A 51 15.46 -5.10 1.34
N VAL A 52 16.07 -5.19 0.16
CA VAL A 52 17.12 -4.25 -0.26
C VAL A 52 16.48 -2.89 -0.55
N LYS A 53 16.92 -1.86 0.17
CA LYS A 53 16.39 -0.50 0.01
C LYS A 53 16.87 0.10 -1.32
N ASN A 54 15.95 0.28 -2.26
CA ASN A 54 16.20 1.10 -3.43
C ASN A 54 16.19 2.59 -3.04
N ARG A 55 17.36 3.19 -2.86
CA ARG A 55 17.50 4.61 -2.53
C ARG A 55 17.39 5.45 -3.80
N TYR A 56 16.16 5.70 -4.23
CA TYR A 56 15.92 6.68 -5.29
C TYR A 56 16.06 8.10 -4.71
N PRO A 57 16.87 8.99 -5.32
CA PRO A 57 17.00 10.36 -4.84
C PRO A 57 15.69 11.12 -5.09
N LEU A 58 14.97 11.44 -4.01
CA LEU A 58 13.84 12.35 -4.10
C LEU A 58 14.39 13.79 -4.18
N PRO A 59 13.90 14.60 -5.13
CA PRO A 59 14.32 16.00 -5.25
C PRO A 59 13.92 16.78 -3.99
N ARG A 60 14.69 17.82 -3.65
CA ARG A 60 14.29 18.72 -2.56
C ARG A 60 13.11 19.57 -3.01
N ILE A 61 12.29 19.95 -2.04
CA ILE A 61 11.11 20.78 -2.30
C ILE A 61 11.52 22.12 -2.92
N ASP A 62 12.62 22.71 -2.46
CA ASP A 62 13.14 23.98 -2.99
C ASP A 62 13.55 23.83 -4.46
N ASP A 63 14.27 22.75 -4.82
CA ASP A 63 14.67 22.47 -6.21
C ASP A 63 13.45 22.35 -7.14
N LEU A 64 12.34 21.79 -6.65
CA LEU A 64 11.09 21.68 -7.40
C LEU A 64 10.42 23.04 -7.61
N PHE A 65 10.48 23.93 -6.62
CA PHE A 65 9.90 25.27 -6.73
C PHE A 65 10.72 26.19 -7.64
N ASP A 66 12.05 26.07 -7.60
CA ASP A 66 12.94 26.81 -8.51
C ASP A 66 12.68 26.44 -9.98
N GLN A 67 12.42 25.15 -10.27
CA GLN A 67 12.03 24.71 -11.61
C GLN A 67 10.70 25.30 -12.09
N LEU A 68 9.81 25.62 -11.17
CA LEU A 68 8.48 26.15 -11.45
C LEU A 68 8.48 27.69 -11.58
N GLN A 69 9.57 28.36 -11.21
CA GLN A 69 9.72 29.81 -11.28
C GLN A 69 9.46 30.34 -12.70
N GLY A 70 8.70 31.42 -12.79
CA GLY A 70 8.35 32.06 -14.08
C GLY A 70 7.10 31.51 -14.75
N SER A 71 6.47 30.47 -14.16
CA SER A 71 5.16 29.99 -14.61
C SER A 71 4.03 30.87 -14.05
N SER A 72 3.09 31.27 -14.91
CA SER A 72 1.93 32.08 -14.50
C SER A 72 0.73 31.25 -14.04
N PHE A 73 0.69 29.96 -14.40
CA PHE A 73 -0.40 29.05 -14.08
C PHE A 73 0.15 27.69 -13.63
N TYR A 74 -0.49 27.11 -12.62
CA TYR A 74 -0.11 25.81 -12.06
C TYR A 74 -1.32 24.89 -12.07
N SER A 75 -1.10 23.62 -12.38
CA SER A 75 -2.08 22.55 -12.22
C SER A 75 -1.45 21.39 -11.44
N LYS A 76 -2.25 20.76 -10.58
CA LYS A 76 -1.83 19.59 -9.81
C LYS A 76 -2.72 18.43 -10.19
N ILE A 77 -2.11 17.29 -10.48
CA ILE A 77 -2.79 16.03 -10.71
C ILE A 77 -2.44 15.09 -9.56
N ASP A 78 -3.46 14.46 -8.98
CA ASP A 78 -3.30 13.43 -7.95
C ASP A 78 -3.75 12.09 -8.49
N LEU A 79 -2.88 11.08 -8.43
CA LEU A 79 -3.18 9.73 -8.89
C LEU A 79 -3.88 8.96 -7.77
N ARG A 80 -5.19 8.72 -7.93
CA ARG A 80 -5.99 7.95 -6.96
C ARG A 80 -5.43 6.54 -6.80
N SER A 81 -5.18 6.13 -5.57
CA SER A 81 -4.66 4.79 -5.24
C SER A 81 -3.36 4.44 -5.96
N GLY A 82 -2.44 5.40 -6.10
CA GLY A 82 -1.21 5.24 -6.90
C GLY A 82 -0.42 3.95 -6.64
N TYR A 83 -0.33 3.48 -5.40
CA TYR A 83 0.34 2.22 -5.07
C TYR A 83 -0.28 0.99 -5.74
N HIS A 84 -1.61 0.91 -5.80
CA HIS A 84 -2.32 -0.24 -6.39
C HIS A 84 -2.34 -0.22 -7.92
N GLN A 85 -1.87 0.86 -8.55
CA GLN A 85 -1.72 0.93 -10.01
C GLN A 85 -0.45 0.20 -10.48
N LEU A 86 0.54 0.05 -9.61
CA LEU A 86 1.78 -0.66 -9.90
C LEU A 86 1.65 -2.13 -9.48
N ARG A 87 1.88 -3.04 -10.42
CA ARG A 87 1.85 -4.48 -10.15
C ARG A 87 3.13 -4.93 -9.49
N VAL A 88 3.00 -5.81 -8.49
CA VAL A 88 4.12 -6.55 -7.93
C VAL A 88 4.57 -7.60 -8.97
N LYS A 89 5.88 -7.87 -9.04
CA LYS A 89 6.42 -8.91 -9.90
C LYS A 89 5.88 -10.27 -9.43
N ASP A 90 5.46 -11.14 -10.36
CA ASP A 90 4.80 -12.42 -10.02
C ASP A 90 5.61 -13.30 -9.05
N GLU A 91 6.93 -13.25 -9.14
CA GLU A 91 7.87 -13.97 -8.25
C GLU A 91 7.85 -13.45 -6.81
N ASP A 92 7.55 -12.16 -6.62
CA ASP A 92 7.58 -11.46 -5.33
C ASP A 92 6.19 -11.37 -4.67
N VAL A 93 5.11 -11.71 -5.39
CA VAL A 93 3.73 -11.72 -4.86
C VAL A 93 3.61 -12.56 -3.57
N PRO A 94 4.20 -13.77 -3.45
CA PRO A 94 4.09 -14.55 -2.22
C PRO A 94 4.69 -13.84 -1.00
N ILE A 95 5.64 -12.92 -1.20
CA ILE A 95 6.32 -12.19 -0.12
C ILE A 95 5.40 -11.12 0.50
N THR A 96 4.46 -10.58 -0.29
CA THR A 96 3.47 -9.60 0.20
C THR A 96 2.30 -10.24 0.95
N ALA A 97 2.29 -11.56 1.11
CA ALA A 97 1.22 -12.27 1.79
C ALA A 97 1.00 -11.77 3.23
N PHE A 98 -0.27 -11.61 3.60
CA PHE A 98 -0.72 -11.19 4.92
C PHE A 98 -1.78 -12.13 5.47
N ARG A 99 -1.86 -12.21 6.79
CA ARG A 99 -2.79 -13.09 7.49
C ARG A 99 -3.83 -12.28 8.24
N THR A 100 -5.08 -12.62 7.97
CA THR A 100 -6.21 -12.17 8.80
C THR A 100 -6.53 -13.24 9.83
N ARG A 101 -6.90 -12.82 11.04
CA ARG A 101 -7.18 -13.74 12.16
C ARG A 101 -8.36 -14.69 11.89
N PHE A 102 -9.28 -14.30 10.99
CA PHE A 102 -10.56 -14.99 10.80
C PHE A 102 -10.80 -15.51 9.38
N TYR A 103 -10.17 -14.93 8.35
CA TYR A 103 -10.42 -15.27 6.95
C TYR A 103 -9.24 -15.95 6.26
N GLY A 104 -8.12 -16.13 6.98
CA GLY A 104 -6.93 -16.81 6.46
C GLY A 104 -5.94 -15.88 5.74
N PRO A 105 -4.99 -16.49 5.01
CA PRO A 105 -3.94 -15.79 4.26
C PRO A 105 -4.41 -15.26 2.90
N TYR A 106 -3.97 -14.05 2.56
CA TYR A 106 -4.16 -13.38 1.27
C TYR A 106 -2.84 -12.80 0.80
N GLU A 107 -2.68 -12.57 -0.50
CA GLU A 107 -1.51 -11.93 -1.13
C GLU A 107 -1.92 -10.89 -2.17
#